data_AF-A0A9P7ZA14-F1
#
_entry.id   AF-A0A9P7ZA14-F1
#
_cell.length_a   1.000
_cell.length_b   1.000
_cell.length_c   1.000
_cell.angle_alpha   90.00
_cell.angle_beta   90.00
_cell.angle_gamma   90.00
#
_symmetry.space_group_name_H-M   'P 1'
#
loop_
_entity.id
_entity.type
_entity.pdbx_description
1 polymer ?
#
loop_
_entity_poly.entity_id
_entity_poly.type
_entity_poly.pdbx_seq_one_letter_code
_entity_poly.pdbx_strand_id
1 'polypeptide(L)' 'MGQAFSGPDAFEFLGFTPKATAVLQANPIYLFILLVVILGCVGIGLICYTTHLITNKPYYKPKPKKEVKGAAKK' A
#
# COMPACT_ATOMS: atom_id res chain seq x y z
N MET A 1 25.65 -11.89 -17.60
CA MET A 1 25.51 -10.42 -17.59
C MET A 1 24.06 -10.13 -17.91
N GLY A 2 23.31 -9.75 -16.88
CA GLY A 2 21.85 -9.78 -16.86
C GLY A 2 21.23 -8.82 -17.87
N GLN A 3 20.16 -9.28 -18.49
CA GLN A 3 19.27 -8.57 -19.38
C GLN A 3 19.07 -7.13 -18.89
N ALA A 4 19.67 -6.18 -19.60
CA ALA A 4 19.53 -4.78 -19.29
C ALA A 4 18.07 -4.40 -19.52
N PHE A 5 17.42 -3.94 -18.45
CA PHE A 5 16.17 -3.19 -18.46
C PHE A 5 16.44 -1.85 -19.20
N SER A 6 16.72 -1.91 -20.50
CA SER A 6 17.29 -0.82 -21.29
C SER A 6 16.59 -0.63 -22.64
N GLY A 7 15.27 -0.87 -22.66
CA GLY A 7 14.43 -0.29 -23.69
C GLY A 7 14.09 1.17 -23.31
N PRO A 8 14.09 2.11 -24.27
CA PRO A 8 13.53 3.46 -24.07
C PRO A 8 12.14 3.43 -23.41
N ASP A 9 11.36 2.39 -23.70
CA ASP A 9 9.98 2.22 -23.25
C ASP A 9 9.82 1.68 -21.82
N ALA A 10 10.88 1.10 -21.22
CA ALA A 10 10.75 0.37 -19.95
C ALA A 10 10.43 1.29 -18.75
N PHE A 11 10.85 2.55 -18.83
CA PHE A 11 10.57 3.57 -17.82
C PHE A 11 9.44 4.52 -18.21
N GLU A 12 9.04 4.52 -19.49
CA GLU A 12 7.83 5.21 -19.95
C GLU A 12 6.57 4.53 -19.40
N PHE A 13 6.57 3.20 -19.28
CA PHE A 13 5.54 2.43 -18.59
C PHE A 13 5.33 2.86 -17.13
N LEU A 14 6.41 3.27 -16.45
CA LEU A 14 6.38 3.74 -15.06
C LEU A 14 6.11 5.25 -14.95
N GLY A 15 5.94 5.95 -16.08
CA GLY A 15 5.68 7.39 -16.13
C GLY A 15 6.84 8.25 -15.60
N PHE A 16 8.07 7.71 -15.58
CA PHE A 16 9.21 8.46 -15.07
C PHE A 16 9.72 9.49 -16.08
N THR A 17 10.15 10.64 -15.56
CA THR A 17 10.74 11.69 -16.39
C THR A 17 12.03 11.20 -17.07
N PRO A 18 12.41 11.74 -18.24
CA PRO A 18 13.62 11.31 -18.96
C PRO A 18 14.90 11.41 -18.11
N LYS A 19 14.95 12.40 -17.20
CA LYS A 19 16.07 12.58 -16.27
C LYS A 19 16.14 11.47 -15.22
N ALA A 20 14.99 11.08 -14.66
CA ALA A 20 14.92 9.97 -13.71
C ALA A 20 15.30 8.65 -14.38
N THR A 21 14.81 8.41 -15.61
CA THR A 21 15.17 7.26 -16.43
C THR A 21 16.68 7.17 -16.68
N ALA A 22 17.33 8.28 -17.03
CA ALA A 22 18.79 8.31 -17.24
C ALA A 22 19.58 7.94 -15.97
N VAL A 23 19.14 8.42 -14.79
CA VAL A 23 19.78 8.10 -13.50
C VAL A 23 19.60 6.62 -13.14
N LEU A 24 18.42 6.06 -13.39
CA LEU A 24 18.11 4.65 -13.13
C LEU A 24 18.82 3.71 -14.10
N GLN A 25 19.03 4.13 -15.35
CA GLN A 25 19.83 3.39 -16.34
C GLN A 25 21.32 3.42 -15.98
N ALA A 26 21.83 4.57 -15.51
CA ALA A 26 23.22 4.69 -15.08
C ALA A 26 23.52 3.87 -13.82
N ASN A 27 22.56 3.79 -12.89
CA ASN A 27 22.70 3.09 -11.63
C ASN A 27 21.42 2.29 -11.32
N PRO A 28 21.31 1.03 -11.80
CA PRO A 28 20.11 0.22 -11.65
C PRO A 28 19.80 -0.14 -10.18
N ILE A 29 20.80 -0.06 -9.29
CA ILE A 29 20.61 -0.30 -7.85
C ILE A 29 19.64 0.71 -7.21
N TYR A 30 19.52 1.93 -7.76
CA TYR A 30 18.58 2.93 -7.24
C TYR A 30 17.13 2.54 -7.47
N LEU A 31 16.83 1.82 -8.56
CA LEU A 31 15.48 1.28 -8.80
C LEU A 31 15.11 0.27 -7.71
N PHE A 32 16.06 -0.61 -7.36
CA PHE A 32 15.86 -1.60 -6.30
C PHE A 32 15.63 -0.93 -4.94
N ILE A 33 16.44 0.06 -4.59
CA ILE A 33 16.29 0.82 -3.34
C ILE A 33 14.92 1.52 -3.31
N LEU A 34 14.51 2.15 -4.42
CA LEU A 34 13.20 2.80 -4.53
C LEU A 34 12.06 1.81 -4.25
N LEU A 35 12.10 0.61 -4.82
CA LEU A 35 11.10 -0.43 -4.60
C LEU A 35 11.08 -0.90 -3.14
N VAL A 36 12.24 -1.11 -2.52
CA VAL A 36 12.35 -1.51 -1.11
C VAL A 36 11.75 -0.45 -0.18
N VAL A 37 12.01 0.84 -0.46
CA VAL A 37 11.43 1.95 0.33
C VAL A 37 9.91 1.98 0.20
N ILE A 38 9.37 1.85 -1.01
CA ILE A 38 7.91 1.80 -1.23
C ILE A 38 7.27 0.64 -0.46
N LEU A 39 7.87 -0.56 -0.55
CA LEU A 39 7.41 -1.73 0.20
C LEU A 39 7.47 -1.50 1.72
N GLY A 40 8.52 -0.85 2.21
CA GLY A 40 8.65 -0.46 3.61
C GLY A 40 7.53 0.49 4.06
N CYS A 41 7.25 1.53 3.27
CA CYS A 41 6.16 2.47 3.56
C CYS A 41 4.79 1.79 3.58
N VAL A 42 4.51 0.91 2.61
CA VAL A 42 3.26 0.13 2.57
C VAL A 42 3.17 -0.81 3.77
N GLY A 43 4.27 -1.46 4.15
CA GLY A 43 4.35 -2.33 5.33
C GLY A 43 4.03 -1.58 6.62
N ILE A 44 4.59 -0.39 6.83
CA ILE A 44 4.29 0.46 7.98
C ILE A 44 2.81 0.86 7.97
N GLY A 45 2.27 1.26 6.81
CA GLY A 45 0.85 1.60 6.67
C GLY A 45 -0.08 0.43 7.04
N LEU A 46 0.24 -0.79 6.60
CA LEU A 46 -0.51 -2.01 6.96
C LEU A 46 -0.43 -2.33 8.45
N ILE A 47 0.75 -2.18 9.08
CA ILE A 47 0.91 -2.37 10.52
C ILE A 47 0.07 -1.35 11.29
N CYS A 48 0.10 -0.07 10.89
CA CYS A 48 -0.73 0.96 11.49
C CYS A 48 -2.22 0.66 11.33
N TYR A 49 -2.66 0.27 10.14
CA TYR A 49 -4.06 -0.06 9.86
C TYR A 49 -4.56 -1.27 10.66
N THR A 50 -3.78 -2.35 10.69
CA THR A 50 -4.13 -3.56 11.45
C THR A 50 -4.16 -3.28 12.95
N THR A 51 -3.20 -2.51 13.46
CA THR A 51 -3.18 -2.07 14.86
C THR A 51 -4.40 -1.20 15.17
N HIS A 52 -4.77 -0.28 14.27
CA HIS A 52 -5.99 0.51 14.42
C HIS A 52 -7.24 -0.39 14.46
N LEU A 53 -7.38 -1.36 13.56
CA LEU A 53 -8.54 -2.26 13.57
C LEU A 53 -8.63 -3.07 14.86
N ILE A 54 -7.52 -3.62 15.35
CA ILE A 54 -7.49 -4.43 16.57
C ILE A 54 -7.77 -3.57 17.80
N THR A 55 -7.16 -2.40 17.92
CA THR A 55 -7.34 -1.51 19.07
C THR A 55 -8.71 -0.82 19.06
N ASN A 56 -9.35 -0.64 17.91
CA ASN A 56 -10.67 -0.03 17.82
C ASN A 56 -11.82 -1.05 17.98
N LYS A 57 -11.56 -2.36 17.84
CA LYS A 57 -12.53 -3.43 18.17
C LYS A 57 -13.09 -3.36 19.60
N PRO A 58 -12.29 -3.21 20.67
CA PRO A 58 -12.81 -3.14 22.04
C PRO A 58 -13.62 -1.86 22.31
N TYR A 59 -13.38 -0.79 21.55
CA TYR A 59 -14.14 0.46 21.64
C TYR A 59 -15.34 0.51 20.69
N TYR A 60 -15.54 -0.53 19.88
CA TYR A 60 -16.70 -0.65 19.02
C TYR A 60 -17.92 -0.92 19.90
N LYS A 61 -18.55 0.16 20.40
CA LYS A 61 -19.81 0.09 21.13
C LYS A 61 -20.74 -0.79 20.30
N PRO A 62 -21.33 -1.87 20.88
CA PRO A 62 -22.29 -2.67 20.15
C PRO A 62 -23.34 -1.70 19.62
N LYS A 63 -23.48 -1.63 18.29
CA LYS A 63 -24.53 -0.82 17.66
C LYS A 63 -25.81 -1.18 18.40
N PRO A 64 -26.58 -0.21 18.95
CA PRO A 64 -27.82 -0.52 19.63
C PRO A 64 -28.63 -1.35 18.64
N LYS A 65 -28.86 -2.63 18.98
CA LYS A 65 -29.77 -3.47 18.22
C LYS A 65 -31.03 -2.64 18.18
N LYS A 66 -31.45 -2.20 16.98
CA LYS A 66 -32.79 -1.64 16.81
C LYS A 66 -33.71 -2.70 17.39
N GLU A 67 -34.24 -2.44 18.58
CA GLU A 67 -35.23 -3.29 19.18
C GLU A 67 -36.34 -3.39 18.14
N VAL A 68 -36.52 -4.60 17.61
CA VAL A 68 -37.66 -4.91 16.78
C VAL A 68 -38.86 -4.81 17.71
N LYS A 69 -39.43 -3.60 17.82
CA LYS A 69 -40.72 -3.35 18.48
C LYS A 69 -41.74 -4.29 17.84
N GLY A 70 -42.02 -5.42 18.49
CA GLY A 70 -43.01 -6.37 17.98
C GLY A 70 -43.05 -7.74 18.64
N ALA A 71 -41.99 -8.20 19.31
CA ALA A 71 -41.95 -9.56 19.88
C ALA A 71 -42.50 -9.69 21.32
N ALA A 72 -43.44 -8.83 21.72
CA ALA A 72 -44.13 -8.94 23.00
C ALA A 72 -45.64 -8.66 22.82
N LYS A 73 -46.33 -9.59 22.17
CA LYS A 73 -47.77 -9.79 22.35
C LYS A 73 -48.14 -11.20 21.90
N LYS A 74 -48.09 -12.15 22.84
CA LYS A 74 -48.93 -13.33 22.84
C LYS A 74 -49.19 -13.74 24.28
#